data_AF-G9HMR5-F1
#
_entry.id   AF-G9HMR5-F1
#
_cell.length_a   1.000
_cell.length_b   1.000
_cell.length_c   1.000
_cell.angle_alpha   90.00
_cell.angle_beta   90.00
_cell.angle_gamma   90.00
#
_symmetry.space_group_name_H-M   'P 1'
#
loop_
_entity.id
_entity.type
_entity.pdbx_description
1 polymer ?
#
loop_
_entity_poly.entity_id
_entity_poly.type
_entity_poly.pdbx_seq_one_letter_code
_entity_poly.pdbx_strand_id
1 'polypeptide(L)'
;QGFIFNTDATNGNVLNLQAANVTINFNGTDGTGRLVLLSKNGAATDFNVTGSLGGNLKGIIEFNTTAVAGQLIANAGPASAVIGTNNGAGRAAGFVVSVANGNAATVAGQVYAKDMVIQSTNAGGQVNFDHIVDVGTDGTTAFKTAASKVAITQNSNFGATDFGNLAVQITVPNTKTLTGNFTGDASNNGNTAGVITFAANGTLASGNADANVAVTNNIKAIEAAGVGVVQLSGTHTAELRLGNAGSVFKLADGTVINGKVNQTALIGGALAGGAIQLDGSATITGDIGNGGGNAALQGITLANDASKTLTLGGANIIGANAGRMIDFQANGGTIKLTSTQNNILVDFDLAITTDKTGVVDASSLTNAQTLTIKGNIGIIAANNKTLGQFNIGSSKTVLNAGDVAINELVIGNNGSVQFAHNTYLITKTTNAAGQGKIIFNPIVNNNTTLAAGTNLGSATNPLAEINFEAPAGGATTLNVGKGVNLYATNITTATPNVGTFSFTAGGTNIVSGTVGGQQGNKFNTVELDNGSTASFLGNATFNGETTIEGNSTLQIGGNYTTNLFTSVDN
;
A
#
# COMPACT_ATOMS: atom_id res chain seq x y z
N GLN A 1 -15.73 -49.29 10.09
CA GLN A 1 -16.60 -49.57 11.25
C GLN A 1 -16.79 -48.25 11.98
N GLY A 2 -18.00 -47.89 12.41
CA GLY A 2 -18.25 -46.55 12.95
C GLY A 2 -19.40 -46.50 13.95
N PHE A 3 -19.38 -45.49 14.80
CA PHE A 3 -20.45 -45.19 15.76
C PHE A 3 -21.24 -43.99 15.23
N ILE A 4 -22.56 -44.14 15.12
CA ILE A 4 -23.46 -43.04 14.75
C ILE A 4 -24.41 -42.84 15.93
N PHE A 5 -24.38 -41.65 16.51
CA PHE A 5 -25.45 -41.23 17.41
C PHE A 5 -26.44 -40.40 16.61
N ASN A 6 -27.66 -40.92 16.47
CA ASN A 6 -28.78 -40.25 15.81
C ASN A 6 -29.95 -40.19 16.78
N THR A 7 -30.55 -39.01 16.94
CA THR A 7 -31.70 -38.78 17.81
C THR A 7 -32.80 -38.11 17.01
N ASP A 8 -33.98 -38.74 17.00
CA ASP A 8 -35.21 -38.22 16.38
C ASP A 8 -36.16 -37.59 17.42
N ALA A 9 -35.70 -37.32 18.64
CA ALA A 9 -36.56 -36.79 19.69
C ALA A 9 -36.79 -35.28 19.52
N THR A 10 -38.00 -34.82 19.86
CA THR A 10 -38.44 -33.42 19.80
C THR A 10 -37.96 -32.57 20.99
N ASN A 11 -37.31 -33.16 21.98
CA ASN A 11 -36.75 -32.50 23.17
C ASN A 11 -35.20 -32.54 23.12
N GLY A 12 -34.54 -31.55 23.74
CA GLY A 12 -33.07 -31.49 23.78
C GLY A 12 -32.47 -32.75 24.41
N ASN A 13 -31.56 -33.40 23.69
CA ASN A 13 -30.87 -34.61 24.15
C ASN A 13 -29.38 -34.32 24.32
N VAL A 14 -28.76 -34.97 25.29
CA VAL A 14 -27.31 -34.83 25.55
C VAL A 14 -26.64 -36.19 25.42
N LEU A 15 -25.63 -36.30 24.57
CA LEU A 15 -24.72 -37.45 24.58
C LEU A 15 -23.51 -37.10 25.45
N ASN A 16 -23.34 -37.83 26.55
CA ASN A 16 -22.15 -37.70 27.39
C ASN A 16 -21.16 -38.83 27.08
N LEU A 17 -20.03 -38.50 26.48
CA LEU A 17 -18.88 -39.40 26.32
C LEU A 17 -17.90 -39.13 27.46
N GLN A 18 -17.98 -39.96 28.50
CA GLN A 18 -17.22 -39.79 29.73
C GLN A 18 -16.07 -40.79 29.79
N ALA A 19 -14.85 -40.26 29.86
CA ALA A 19 -13.67 -41.04 30.17
C ALA A 19 -12.71 -40.13 30.94
N ALA A 20 -12.43 -40.47 32.20
CA ALA A 20 -11.65 -39.61 33.09
C ALA A 20 -10.19 -39.56 32.62
N ASN A 21 -9.71 -38.37 32.21
CA ASN A 21 -8.33 -38.09 31.81
C ASN A 21 -7.74 -39.03 30.73
N VAL A 22 -8.60 -39.61 29.88
CA VAL A 22 -8.16 -40.51 28.81
C VAL A 22 -8.79 -40.14 27.47
N THR A 23 -8.11 -40.54 26.41
CA THR A 23 -8.60 -40.40 25.03
C THR A 23 -9.60 -41.51 24.70
N ILE A 24 -10.77 -41.13 24.19
CA ILE A 24 -11.74 -42.06 23.63
C ILE A 24 -11.35 -42.32 22.18
N ASN A 25 -10.88 -43.53 21.89
CA ASN A 25 -10.39 -43.94 20.58
C ASN A 25 -11.43 -44.77 19.82
N PHE A 26 -11.68 -44.39 18.56
CA PHE A 26 -12.50 -45.14 17.59
C PHE A 26 -11.61 -45.77 16.50
N ASN A 27 -10.93 -46.86 16.83
CA ASN A 27 -9.94 -47.46 15.94
C ASN A 27 -10.57 -48.07 14.68
N GLY A 28 -9.98 -47.82 13.52
CA GLY A 28 -10.26 -48.49 12.26
C GLY A 28 -8.98 -48.70 11.45
N THR A 29 -8.90 -49.76 10.65
CA THR A 29 -7.81 -49.95 9.69
C THR A 29 -7.86 -48.85 8.64
N ASP A 30 -6.72 -48.19 8.42
CA ASP A 30 -6.48 -47.25 7.31
C ASP A 30 -7.52 -46.13 7.14
N GLY A 31 -7.96 -45.58 8.27
CA GLY A 31 -8.84 -44.41 8.31
C GLY A 31 -10.31 -44.66 8.04
N THR A 32 -10.72 -45.92 8.08
CA THR A 32 -12.13 -46.33 7.94
C THR A 32 -12.95 -46.24 9.24
N GLY A 33 -12.33 -45.88 10.36
CA GLY A 33 -13.01 -45.60 11.63
C GLY A 33 -13.74 -44.25 11.52
N ARG A 34 -15.05 -44.20 11.82
CA ARG A 34 -15.82 -42.95 11.76
C ARG A 34 -16.71 -42.79 12.98
N LEU A 35 -16.62 -41.65 13.65
CA LEU A 35 -17.59 -41.21 14.66
C LEU A 35 -18.46 -40.13 14.02
N VAL A 36 -19.77 -40.36 13.95
CA VAL A 36 -20.72 -39.35 13.44
C VAL A 36 -21.68 -38.94 14.56
N LEU A 37 -21.66 -37.65 14.87
CA LEU A 37 -22.54 -37.01 15.83
C LEU A 37 -23.59 -36.22 15.03
N LEU A 38 -24.83 -36.75 14.96
CA LEU A 38 -25.91 -36.18 14.16
C LEU A 38 -26.93 -35.46 15.03
N SER A 39 -27.31 -34.25 14.60
CA SER A 39 -28.50 -33.54 15.09
C SER A 39 -29.47 -33.30 13.93
N LYS A 40 -30.55 -34.07 13.85
CA LYS A 40 -31.43 -34.12 12.66
C LYS A 40 -32.86 -33.60 12.85
N ASN A 41 -33.36 -33.39 14.08
CA ASN A 41 -34.77 -33.05 14.31
C ASN A 41 -35.01 -32.10 15.49
N GLY A 42 -35.16 -30.80 15.22
CA GLY A 42 -35.88 -29.81 16.05
C GLY A 42 -35.29 -29.37 17.41
N ALA A 43 -34.40 -30.14 18.05
CA ALA A 43 -33.86 -29.80 19.37
C ALA A 43 -32.32 -29.85 19.42
N ALA A 44 -31.71 -28.79 19.97
CA ALA A 44 -30.25 -28.70 20.14
C ALA A 44 -29.72 -29.93 20.90
N THR A 45 -28.74 -30.61 20.30
CA THR A 45 -28.00 -31.68 20.97
C THR A 45 -26.64 -31.16 21.39
N ASP A 46 -26.43 -31.09 22.70
CA ASP A 46 -25.11 -30.87 23.26
C ASP A 46 -24.38 -32.22 23.32
N PHE A 47 -23.19 -32.27 22.75
CA PHE A 47 -22.30 -33.42 22.79
C PHE A 47 -21.19 -33.12 23.80
N ASN A 48 -21.30 -33.71 24.98
CA ASN A 48 -20.35 -33.48 26.07
C ASN A 48 -19.28 -34.56 26.07
N VAL A 49 -18.02 -34.15 26.02
CA VAL A 49 -16.87 -35.04 26.11
C VAL A 49 -16.04 -34.67 27.33
N THR A 50 -15.83 -35.63 28.24
CA THR A 50 -15.04 -35.40 29.48
C THR A 50 -13.56 -35.76 29.31
N GLY A 51 -13.19 -36.42 28.19
CA GLY A 51 -11.83 -36.66 27.73
C GLY A 51 -11.55 -36.01 26.38
N SER A 52 -10.66 -36.59 25.58
CA SER A 52 -10.43 -36.17 24.17
C SER A 52 -10.89 -37.26 23.20
N LEU A 53 -11.50 -36.88 22.08
CA LEU A 53 -11.77 -37.78 20.97
C LEU A 53 -10.54 -37.83 20.05
N GLY A 54 -9.84 -38.96 20.01
CA GLY A 54 -9.04 -39.28 18.83
C GLY A 54 -7.54 -39.05 18.83
N GLY A 55 -6.92 -38.97 20.00
CA GLY A 55 -5.47 -38.87 20.25
C GLY A 55 -4.54 -39.93 19.60
N ASN A 56 -5.02 -40.83 18.74
CA ASN A 56 -4.23 -41.78 17.93
C ASN A 56 -5.03 -42.30 16.72
N LEU A 57 -6.03 -41.54 16.27
CA LEU A 57 -6.97 -41.99 15.24
C LEU A 57 -6.40 -41.87 13.83
N LYS A 58 -6.49 -42.96 13.06
CA LYS A 58 -6.52 -42.89 11.59
C LYS A 58 -7.90 -42.40 11.06
N GLY A 59 -8.96 -42.42 11.88
CA GLY A 59 -10.36 -42.21 11.50
C GLY A 59 -10.87 -40.76 11.50
N ILE A 60 -12.12 -40.56 11.04
CA ILE A 60 -12.77 -39.24 10.88
C ILE A 60 -13.85 -39.02 11.95
N ILE A 61 -13.84 -37.84 12.58
CA ILE A 61 -14.91 -37.38 13.46
C ILE A 61 -15.78 -36.38 12.69
N GLU A 62 -17.08 -36.63 12.61
CA GLU A 62 -18.03 -35.74 11.95
C GLU A 62 -19.05 -35.20 12.94
N PHE A 63 -19.14 -33.88 13.00
CA PHE A 63 -20.15 -33.14 13.74
C PHE A 63 -21.16 -32.53 12.75
N ASN A 64 -22.40 -32.99 12.79
CA ASN A 64 -23.43 -32.61 11.82
C ASN A 64 -24.62 -31.93 12.52
N THR A 65 -24.78 -30.63 12.26
CA THR A 65 -25.79 -29.72 12.82
C THR A 65 -26.71 -29.17 11.73
N THR A 66 -26.87 -29.93 10.65
CA THR A 66 -27.64 -29.46 9.49
C THR A 66 -29.11 -29.18 9.82
N ALA A 67 -29.73 -29.92 10.74
CA ALA A 67 -31.13 -29.65 11.08
C ALA A 67 -31.32 -28.55 12.13
N VAL A 68 -30.43 -28.43 13.13
CA VAL A 68 -30.54 -27.50 14.27
C VAL A 68 -29.15 -27.09 14.76
N ALA A 69 -29.05 -25.94 15.44
CA ALA A 69 -27.80 -25.54 16.08
C ALA A 69 -27.38 -26.54 17.18
N GLY A 70 -26.09 -26.87 17.25
CA GLY A 70 -25.56 -27.83 18.20
C GLY A 70 -24.22 -27.42 18.75
N GLN A 71 -23.84 -28.02 19.89
CA GLN A 71 -22.57 -27.75 20.55
C GLN A 71 -21.78 -29.04 20.78
N LEU A 72 -20.46 -28.96 20.59
CA LEU A 72 -19.50 -29.97 20.98
C LEU A 72 -18.65 -29.41 22.12
N ILE A 73 -18.84 -29.93 23.34
CA ILE A 73 -18.39 -29.33 24.59
C ILE A 73 -17.32 -30.19 25.27
N ALA A 74 -16.25 -29.55 25.75
CA ALA A 74 -15.25 -30.16 26.64
C ALA A 74 -15.70 -30.02 28.09
N ASN A 75 -16.14 -31.11 28.72
CA ASN A 75 -16.66 -31.08 30.09
C ASN A 75 -15.53 -31.06 31.16
N ALA A 76 -14.28 -31.23 30.75
CA ALA A 76 -13.09 -31.00 31.57
C ALA A 76 -12.61 -29.53 31.55
N GLY A 77 -13.43 -28.61 31.01
CA GLY A 77 -13.14 -27.19 30.88
C GLY A 77 -12.61 -26.79 29.49
N PRO A 78 -12.71 -25.50 29.10
CA PRO A 78 -12.42 -25.02 27.74
C PRO A 78 -10.97 -25.24 27.28
N ALA A 79 -10.02 -25.33 28.23
CA ALA A 79 -8.61 -25.65 27.96
C ALA A 79 -8.34 -27.15 27.72
N SER A 80 -9.38 -27.98 27.59
CA SER A 80 -9.28 -29.40 27.26
C SER A 80 -9.55 -29.63 25.78
N ALA A 81 -8.79 -30.53 25.17
CA ALA A 81 -9.03 -30.94 23.79
C ALA A 81 -10.28 -31.79 23.69
N VAL A 82 -11.21 -31.41 22.82
CA VAL A 82 -12.36 -32.23 22.47
C VAL A 82 -12.01 -33.17 21.32
N ILE A 83 -11.13 -32.72 20.42
CA ILE A 83 -10.65 -33.48 19.28
C ILE A 83 -9.11 -33.53 19.32
N GLY A 84 -8.55 -34.73 19.25
CA GLY A 84 -7.11 -34.98 19.25
C GLY A 84 -6.39 -34.51 20.50
N THR A 85 -5.07 -34.49 20.44
CA THR A 85 -4.19 -33.99 21.49
C THR A 85 -3.13 -33.08 20.86
N ASN A 86 -2.54 -32.22 21.68
CA ASN A 86 -1.62 -31.17 21.25
C ASN A 86 -0.21 -31.68 20.89
N ASN A 87 0.06 -32.99 20.99
CA ASN A 87 1.32 -33.58 20.54
C ASN A 87 1.18 -34.00 19.07
N GLY A 88 2.23 -33.80 18.25
CA GLY A 88 2.16 -34.02 16.80
C GLY A 88 1.71 -35.43 16.38
N ALA A 89 1.93 -36.43 17.23
CA ALA A 89 1.52 -37.82 16.99
C ALA A 89 0.04 -38.10 17.34
N GLY A 90 -0.61 -37.25 18.14
CA GLY A 90 -1.95 -37.47 18.65
C GLY A 90 -3.00 -36.52 18.09
N ARG A 91 -2.77 -35.91 16.93
CA ARG A 91 -3.82 -35.22 16.17
C ARG A 91 -4.81 -36.25 15.63
N ALA A 92 -6.10 -35.93 15.62
CA ALA A 92 -7.08 -36.76 14.91
C ALA A 92 -6.76 -36.73 13.40
N ALA A 93 -6.92 -37.85 12.67
CA ALA A 93 -6.68 -37.84 11.23
C ALA A 93 -7.62 -36.87 10.48
N GLY A 94 -8.90 -36.84 10.85
CA GLY A 94 -9.88 -35.97 10.21
C GLY A 94 -10.95 -35.44 11.15
N PHE A 95 -11.36 -34.19 10.93
CA PHE A 95 -12.51 -33.56 11.58
C PHE A 95 -13.40 -32.87 10.55
N VAL A 96 -14.68 -33.25 10.51
CA VAL A 96 -15.67 -32.71 9.57
C VAL A 96 -16.75 -31.98 10.37
N VAL A 97 -17.00 -30.72 10.03
CA VAL A 97 -18.13 -29.95 10.57
C VAL A 97 -19.11 -29.68 9.45
N SER A 98 -20.34 -30.16 9.60
CA SER A 98 -21.45 -29.95 8.67
C SER A 98 -22.52 -29.06 9.31
N VAL A 99 -22.84 -27.95 8.67
CA VAL A 99 -23.86 -26.97 9.09
C VAL A 99 -24.91 -26.76 7.98
N ALA A 100 -26.07 -26.19 8.28
CA ALA A 100 -27.00 -25.73 7.24
C ALA A 100 -27.84 -24.53 7.68
N ASN A 101 -28.53 -23.89 6.73
CA ASN A 101 -29.66 -22.95 6.93
C ASN A 101 -29.50 -21.89 8.05
N GLY A 102 -28.35 -21.22 8.13
CA GLY A 102 -28.14 -20.17 9.15
C GLY A 102 -28.02 -20.70 10.59
N ASN A 103 -28.00 -22.02 10.78
CA ASN A 103 -27.65 -22.65 12.05
C ASN A 103 -26.15 -22.50 12.34
N ALA A 104 -25.81 -22.58 13.63
CA ALA A 104 -24.44 -22.56 14.11
C ALA A 104 -24.03 -23.92 14.68
N ALA A 105 -22.87 -24.43 14.26
CA ALA A 105 -22.12 -25.45 14.98
C ALA A 105 -21.13 -24.77 15.91
N THR A 106 -21.20 -25.02 17.21
CA THR A 106 -20.24 -24.47 18.17
C THR A 106 -19.35 -25.57 18.71
N VAL A 107 -18.03 -25.37 18.66
CA VAL A 107 -17.03 -26.27 19.23
C VAL A 107 -16.35 -25.53 20.39
N ALA A 108 -16.66 -25.94 21.62
CA ALA A 108 -16.32 -25.20 22.83
C ALA A 108 -14.95 -25.55 23.46
N GLY A 109 -14.21 -26.51 22.88
CA GLY A 109 -12.87 -26.86 23.35
C GLY A 109 -11.86 -27.02 22.21
N GLN A 110 -10.62 -27.41 22.54
CA GLN A 110 -9.53 -27.42 21.56
C GLN A 110 -9.72 -28.49 20.50
N VAL A 111 -9.36 -28.15 19.26
CA VAL A 111 -9.40 -29.05 18.11
C VAL A 111 -7.99 -29.24 17.56
N TYR A 112 -7.50 -30.47 17.61
CA TYR A 112 -6.24 -30.90 17.02
C TYR A 112 -6.51 -31.99 15.97
N ALA A 113 -6.54 -31.63 14.69
CA ALA A 113 -6.87 -32.56 13.60
C ALA A 113 -5.98 -32.31 12.37
N LYS A 114 -5.50 -33.36 11.70
CA LYS A 114 -4.65 -33.21 10.51
C LYS A 114 -5.42 -32.69 9.31
N ASP A 115 -6.60 -33.25 9.04
CA ASP A 115 -7.48 -32.79 7.97
C ASP A 115 -8.78 -32.24 8.55
N MET A 116 -9.12 -31.01 8.22
CA MET A 116 -10.38 -30.37 8.60
C MET A 116 -11.24 -30.13 7.35
N VAL A 117 -12.53 -30.47 7.44
CA VAL A 117 -13.51 -30.11 6.41
C VAL A 117 -14.65 -29.34 7.04
N ILE A 118 -14.89 -28.14 6.54
CA ILE A 118 -16.04 -27.33 6.91
C ILE A 118 -16.99 -27.29 5.72
N GLN A 119 -18.21 -27.76 5.92
CA GLN A 119 -19.18 -27.87 4.84
C GLN A 119 -20.56 -27.37 5.28
N SER A 120 -21.25 -26.73 4.36
CA SER A 120 -22.60 -26.23 4.59
C SER A 120 -23.54 -26.66 3.49
N THR A 121 -24.72 -27.19 3.84
CA THR A 121 -25.73 -27.59 2.84
C THR A 121 -26.23 -26.40 2.02
N ASN A 122 -26.34 -25.22 2.63
CA ASN A 122 -26.79 -23.97 1.99
C ASN A 122 -25.90 -22.79 2.42
N ALA A 123 -25.92 -21.68 1.68
CA ALA A 123 -25.13 -20.51 2.04
C ALA A 123 -25.52 -19.94 3.42
N GLY A 124 -24.51 -19.50 4.19
CA GLY A 124 -24.70 -18.78 5.46
C GLY A 124 -24.66 -19.62 6.74
N GLY A 125 -24.41 -20.94 6.66
CA GLY A 125 -24.14 -21.76 7.85
C GLY A 125 -22.90 -21.26 8.61
N GLN A 126 -22.93 -21.32 9.94
CA GLN A 126 -21.88 -20.78 10.80
C GLN A 126 -21.18 -21.87 11.61
N VAL A 127 -19.85 -21.81 11.69
CA VAL A 127 -19.04 -22.63 12.60
C VAL A 127 -18.33 -21.70 13.57
N ASN A 128 -18.56 -21.89 14.86
CA ASN A 128 -17.89 -21.17 15.94
C ASN A 128 -16.89 -22.10 16.60
N PHE A 129 -15.63 -21.71 16.61
CA PHE A 129 -14.58 -22.34 17.40
C PHE A 129 -14.29 -21.44 18.60
N ASP A 130 -14.85 -21.81 19.74
CA ASP A 130 -14.71 -21.04 20.98
C ASP A 130 -13.39 -21.34 21.71
N HIS A 131 -12.53 -22.16 21.11
CA HIS A 131 -11.16 -22.35 21.53
C HIS A 131 -10.21 -22.57 20.33
N ILE A 132 -8.93 -22.83 20.62
CA ILE A 132 -7.85 -23.10 19.66
C ILE A 132 -8.27 -24.21 18.68
N VAL A 133 -8.13 -23.91 17.40
CA VAL A 133 -8.07 -24.88 16.32
C VAL A 133 -6.64 -24.94 15.82
N ASP A 134 -6.07 -26.13 15.77
CA ASP A 134 -4.74 -26.33 15.23
C ASP A 134 -4.75 -27.58 14.34
N VAL A 135 -4.50 -27.38 13.05
CA VAL A 135 -4.33 -28.50 12.10
C VAL A 135 -2.88 -28.89 11.82
N GLY A 136 -1.94 -28.11 12.32
CA GLY A 136 -0.51 -28.31 12.11
C GLY A 136 -0.03 -27.72 10.79
N THR A 137 1.29 -27.72 10.58
CA THR A 137 1.93 -27.17 9.38
C THR A 137 1.64 -27.99 8.12
N ASP A 138 1.47 -29.30 8.29
CA ASP A 138 1.26 -30.26 7.21
C ASP A 138 -0.21 -30.68 7.09
N GLY A 139 -1.09 -30.05 7.89
CA GLY A 139 -2.52 -30.30 7.88
C GLY A 139 -3.26 -29.46 6.85
N THR A 140 -4.45 -29.90 6.49
CA THR A 140 -5.31 -29.23 5.51
C THR A 140 -6.64 -28.80 6.10
N THR A 141 -7.17 -27.67 5.64
CA THR A 141 -8.53 -27.22 5.92
C THR A 141 -9.25 -27.00 4.59
N ALA A 142 -10.38 -27.66 4.35
CA ALA A 142 -11.13 -27.52 3.10
C ALA A 142 -12.55 -27.04 3.35
N PHE A 143 -13.01 -26.08 2.55
CA PHE A 143 -14.40 -25.63 2.53
C PHE A 143 -15.16 -26.28 1.37
N LYS A 144 -16.33 -26.84 1.65
CA LYS A 144 -17.12 -27.58 0.64
C LYS A 144 -18.59 -27.17 0.62
N THR A 145 -19.26 -27.55 -0.45
CA THR A 145 -20.72 -27.48 -0.70
C THR A 145 -21.32 -26.07 -0.82
N ALA A 146 -21.18 -25.18 0.16
CA ALA A 146 -21.74 -23.82 0.10
C ALA A 146 -20.95 -22.83 0.97
N ALA A 147 -21.15 -21.52 0.72
CA ALA A 147 -20.52 -20.45 1.48
C ALA A 147 -20.82 -20.56 2.98
N SER A 148 -19.78 -20.61 3.80
CA SER A 148 -19.86 -20.78 5.26
C SER A 148 -19.23 -19.60 5.99
N LYS A 149 -19.69 -19.32 7.20
CA LYS A 149 -19.07 -18.36 8.12
C LYS A 149 -18.30 -19.13 9.19
N VAL A 150 -17.08 -18.73 9.47
CA VAL A 150 -16.25 -19.30 10.54
C VAL A 150 -15.86 -18.18 11.50
N ALA A 151 -16.07 -18.38 12.79
CA ALA A 151 -15.56 -17.51 13.83
C ALA A 151 -14.60 -18.30 14.72
N ILE A 152 -13.45 -17.71 15.03
CA ILE A 152 -12.53 -18.23 16.05
C ILE A 152 -12.52 -17.29 17.25
N THR A 153 -12.20 -17.78 18.43
CA THR A 153 -12.03 -16.94 19.64
C THR A 153 -10.57 -16.85 20.12
N GLN A 154 -9.73 -17.79 19.67
CA GLN A 154 -8.34 -17.95 20.10
C GLN A 154 -7.40 -18.03 18.91
N ASN A 155 -6.09 -17.93 19.19
CA ASN A 155 -5.06 -18.16 18.17
C ASN A 155 -5.26 -19.53 17.55
N SER A 156 -5.32 -19.58 16.22
CA SER A 156 -5.63 -20.81 15.49
C SER A 156 -4.73 -20.99 14.29
N ASN A 157 -4.47 -22.25 13.94
CA ASN A 157 -3.71 -22.66 12.77
C ASN A 157 -4.59 -23.54 11.88
N PHE A 158 -4.89 -23.06 10.67
CA PHE A 158 -5.71 -23.76 9.68
C PHE A 158 -4.87 -24.46 8.60
N GLY A 159 -3.54 -24.44 8.71
CA GLY A 159 -2.65 -25.16 7.80
C GLY A 159 -2.84 -24.72 6.34
N ALA A 160 -2.73 -25.65 5.40
CA ALA A 160 -3.08 -25.40 4.01
C ALA A 160 -4.61 -25.33 3.86
N THR A 161 -5.15 -24.13 3.62
CA THR A 161 -6.59 -23.88 3.60
C THR A 161 -7.09 -23.68 2.17
N ASP A 162 -8.02 -24.49 1.70
CA ASP A 162 -8.68 -24.36 0.39
C ASP A 162 -10.12 -23.88 0.57
N PHE A 163 -10.41 -22.64 0.12
CA PHE A 163 -11.76 -22.07 0.13
C PHE A 163 -12.67 -22.66 -0.96
N GLY A 164 -12.14 -23.40 -1.92
CA GLY A 164 -12.87 -23.84 -3.11
C GLY A 164 -13.40 -22.65 -3.91
N ASN A 165 -14.52 -22.84 -4.61
CA ASN A 165 -15.26 -21.76 -5.28
C ASN A 165 -16.34 -21.15 -4.38
N LEU A 166 -16.04 -20.93 -3.08
CA LEU A 166 -17.05 -20.56 -2.09
C LEU A 166 -16.74 -19.20 -1.44
N ALA A 167 -17.76 -18.36 -1.30
CA ALA A 167 -17.68 -17.05 -0.64
C ALA A 167 -17.62 -17.19 0.91
N VAL A 168 -16.70 -18.01 1.40
CA VAL A 168 -16.46 -18.26 2.83
C VAL A 168 -16.01 -16.99 3.54
N GLN A 169 -16.37 -16.84 4.80
CA GLN A 169 -15.96 -15.71 5.62
C GLN A 169 -15.35 -16.23 6.92
N ILE A 170 -14.10 -15.87 7.20
CA ILE A 170 -13.44 -16.16 8.48
C ILE A 170 -13.36 -14.86 9.28
N THR A 171 -13.86 -14.86 10.51
CA THR A 171 -13.73 -13.74 11.44
C THR A 171 -12.68 -14.05 12.51
N VAL A 172 -11.68 -13.17 12.61
CA VAL A 172 -10.61 -13.22 13.61
C VAL A 172 -10.81 -12.11 14.63
N PRO A 173 -10.90 -12.41 15.94
CA PRO A 173 -11.22 -11.42 16.95
C PRO A 173 -9.98 -10.62 17.36
N ASN A 174 -10.19 -9.64 18.25
CA ASN A 174 -9.15 -8.72 18.69
C ASN A 174 -7.92 -9.45 19.25
N THR A 175 -6.72 -8.98 18.88
CA THR A 175 -5.41 -9.47 19.34
C THR A 175 -5.07 -10.92 18.99
N LYS A 176 -5.82 -11.58 18.10
CA LYS A 176 -5.58 -12.99 17.76
C LYS A 176 -4.80 -13.15 16.47
N THR A 177 -4.08 -14.26 16.44
CA THR A 177 -3.34 -14.73 15.27
C THR A 177 -4.12 -15.82 14.56
N LEU A 178 -4.27 -15.66 13.25
CA LEU A 178 -4.66 -16.73 12.36
C LEU A 178 -3.43 -17.14 11.54
N THR A 179 -3.06 -18.41 11.65
CA THR A 179 -1.95 -19.01 10.89
C THR A 179 -2.51 -19.91 9.80
N GLY A 180 -1.95 -19.83 8.59
CA GLY A 180 -2.32 -20.72 7.50
C GLY A 180 -1.78 -20.26 6.16
N ASN A 181 -1.95 -21.12 5.15
CA ASN A 181 -1.68 -20.84 3.75
C ASN A 181 -3.02 -20.93 3.02
N PHE A 182 -3.66 -19.78 2.80
CA PHE A 182 -5.03 -19.71 2.33
C PHE A 182 -5.09 -19.62 0.82
N THR A 183 -5.83 -20.52 0.20
CA THR A 183 -6.03 -20.56 -1.24
C THR A 183 -7.49 -20.45 -1.62
N GLY A 184 -7.76 -19.91 -2.81
CA GLY A 184 -9.02 -20.14 -3.51
C GLY A 184 -9.13 -21.59 -3.97
N ASP A 185 -9.94 -21.84 -4.99
CA ASP A 185 -10.12 -23.17 -5.58
C ASP A 185 -8.79 -23.73 -6.08
N ALA A 186 -8.24 -24.72 -5.38
CA ALA A 186 -6.97 -25.34 -5.74
C ALA A 186 -6.98 -26.00 -7.13
N SER A 187 -8.16 -26.32 -7.67
CA SER A 187 -8.33 -26.86 -9.02
C SER A 187 -8.48 -25.77 -10.10
N ASN A 188 -8.72 -24.52 -9.70
CA ASN A 188 -8.88 -23.38 -10.58
C ASN A 188 -8.25 -22.12 -9.99
N ASN A 189 -6.95 -21.96 -10.21
CA ASN A 189 -6.16 -20.85 -9.68
C ASN A 189 -6.65 -19.45 -10.09
N GLY A 190 -7.51 -19.31 -11.10
CA GLY A 190 -8.11 -18.02 -11.46
C GLY A 190 -9.26 -17.60 -10.55
N ASN A 191 -9.74 -18.50 -9.69
CA ASN A 191 -10.91 -18.28 -8.88
C ASN A 191 -10.56 -17.73 -7.50
N THR A 192 -11.00 -16.50 -7.23
CA THR A 192 -10.77 -15.83 -5.95
C THR A 192 -11.98 -15.97 -5.04
N ALA A 193 -11.85 -16.82 -4.02
CA ALA A 193 -12.91 -17.12 -3.08
C ALA A 193 -12.45 -16.87 -1.64
N GLY A 194 -13.38 -16.77 -0.69
CA GLY A 194 -13.04 -16.53 0.72
C GLY A 194 -12.64 -15.09 1.07
N VAL A 195 -13.04 -14.65 2.28
CA VAL A 195 -12.61 -13.39 2.91
C VAL A 195 -12.22 -13.65 4.35
N ILE A 196 -11.12 -13.04 4.79
CA ILE A 196 -10.65 -13.09 6.19
C ILE A 196 -10.80 -11.69 6.78
N THR A 197 -11.62 -11.56 7.83
CA THR A 197 -11.92 -10.29 8.48
C THR A 197 -11.38 -10.27 9.90
N PHE A 198 -10.49 -9.33 10.18
CA PHE A 198 -9.94 -9.08 11.51
C PHE A 198 -10.74 -7.98 12.20
N ALA A 199 -11.19 -8.25 13.42
CA ALA A 199 -11.92 -7.30 14.24
C ALA A 199 -11.02 -6.13 14.67
N ALA A 200 -9.82 -6.40 15.20
CA ALA A 200 -8.80 -5.40 15.55
C ALA A 200 -7.48 -6.09 15.94
N ASN A 201 -6.35 -5.37 15.89
CA ASN A 201 -5.05 -5.77 16.47
C ASN A 201 -4.56 -7.21 16.17
N GLY A 202 -4.95 -7.80 15.04
CA GLY A 202 -4.68 -9.20 14.74
C GLY A 202 -3.41 -9.45 13.93
N THR A 203 -3.10 -10.72 13.71
CA THR A 203 -1.97 -11.13 12.86
C THR A 203 -2.40 -12.23 11.89
N LEU A 204 -2.06 -12.08 10.61
CA LEU A 204 -2.13 -13.14 9.62
C LEU A 204 -0.72 -13.66 9.35
N ALA A 205 -0.45 -14.90 9.75
CA ALA A 205 0.88 -15.51 9.63
C ALA A 205 0.87 -16.68 8.65
N SER A 206 2.02 -16.89 7.98
CA SER A 206 2.25 -18.09 7.17
C SER A 206 2.21 -19.34 8.05
N GLY A 207 1.54 -20.40 7.57
CA GLY A 207 1.68 -21.74 8.14
C GLY A 207 2.98 -22.43 7.69
N ASN A 208 3.72 -21.83 6.76
CA ASN A 208 4.97 -22.35 6.21
C ASN A 208 6.19 -21.66 6.82
N ALA A 209 7.26 -22.43 7.07
CA ALA A 209 8.54 -21.90 7.51
C ALA A 209 9.31 -21.20 6.37
N ASP A 210 9.01 -21.54 5.12
CA ASP A 210 9.53 -20.83 3.95
C ASP A 210 8.76 -19.52 3.74
N ALA A 211 9.44 -18.40 3.98
CA ALA A 211 8.90 -17.06 3.81
C ALA A 211 8.50 -16.73 2.36
N ASN A 212 8.98 -17.51 1.38
CA ASN A 212 8.61 -17.35 -0.03
C ASN A 212 7.25 -17.98 -0.37
N VAL A 213 6.68 -18.80 0.52
CA VAL A 213 5.36 -19.37 0.33
C VAL A 213 4.31 -18.32 0.64
N ALA A 214 3.42 -18.09 -0.32
CA ALA A 214 2.34 -17.13 -0.17
C ALA A 214 1.40 -17.54 0.97
N VAL A 215 1.17 -16.62 1.91
CA VAL A 215 0.22 -16.78 3.01
C VAL A 215 -1.21 -16.78 2.48
N THR A 216 -1.47 -15.98 1.44
CA THR A 216 -2.78 -15.93 0.78
C THR A 216 -2.63 -15.94 -0.73
N ASN A 217 -3.03 -17.03 -1.37
CA ASN A 217 -2.93 -17.26 -2.81
C ASN A 217 -4.34 -17.43 -3.42
N ASN A 218 -4.82 -16.42 -4.13
CA ASN A 218 -6.14 -16.40 -4.77
C ASN A 218 -7.31 -16.41 -3.79
N ILE A 219 -7.22 -15.66 -2.69
CA ILE A 219 -8.40 -15.34 -1.87
C ILE A 219 -8.92 -13.96 -2.24
N LYS A 220 -10.21 -13.70 -2.00
CA LYS A 220 -10.82 -12.44 -2.44
C LYS A 220 -10.30 -11.23 -1.68
N ALA A 221 -10.27 -11.30 -0.35
CA ALA A 221 -9.84 -10.15 0.46
C ALA A 221 -9.38 -10.51 1.87
N ILE A 222 -8.54 -9.63 2.43
CA ILE A 222 -8.24 -9.51 3.85
C ILE A 222 -8.80 -8.17 4.32
N GLU A 223 -9.58 -8.18 5.38
CA GLU A 223 -10.27 -7.00 5.89
C GLU A 223 -9.79 -6.65 7.30
N ALA A 224 -9.44 -5.39 7.53
CA ALA A 224 -9.22 -4.83 8.86
C ALA A 224 -10.45 -4.00 9.23
N ALA A 225 -11.37 -4.55 10.02
CA ALA A 225 -12.70 -3.98 10.22
C ALA A 225 -12.78 -2.89 11.30
N GLY A 226 -12.13 -3.11 12.45
CA GLY A 226 -12.14 -2.18 13.57
C GLY A 226 -10.87 -1.35 13.66
N VAL A 227 -10.86 -0.47 14.66
CA VAL A 227 -9.70 0.35 15.01
C VAL A 227 -8.60 -0.55 15.58
N GLY A 228 -7.41 -0.47 15.00
CA GLY A 228 -6.27 -1.28 15.42
C GLY A 228 -5.42 -1.76 14.25
N VAL A 229 -4.43 -2.57 14.59
CA VAL A 229 -3.35 -2.95 13.67
C VAL A 229 -3.49 -4.41 13.24
N VAL A 230 -3.68 -4.67 11.95
CA VAL A 230 -3.58 -6.01 11.39
C VAL A 230 -2.19 -6.21 10.80
N GLN A 231 -1.41 -7.10 11.40
CA GLN A 231 -0.05 -7.43 10.98
C GLN A 231 -0.09 -8.48 9.87
N LEU A 232 0.61 -8.18 8.78
CA LEU A 232 0.76 -9.05 7.62
C LEU A 232 2.25 -9.35 7.38
N SER A 233 2.53 -10.57 6.94
CA SER A 233 3.87 -11.05 6.60
C SER A 233 3.78 -12.04 5.44
N GLY A 234 4.83 -12.09 4.61
CA GLY A 234 4.89 -12.98 3.45
C GLY A 234 4.14 -12.42 2.24
N THR A 235 3.72 -13.31 1.33
CA THR A 235 3.08 -12.90 0.06
C THR A 235 1.55 -13.03 0.11
N HIS A 236 0.87 -11.95 -0.27
CA HIS A 236 -0.59 -11.84 -0.31
C HIS A 236 -1.06 -11.40 -1.70
N THR A 237 -1.94 -12.19 -2.29
CA THR A 237 -2.61 -11.86 -3.57
C THR A 237 -4.00 -11.27 -3.38
N ALA A 238 -4.51 -11.33 -2.15
CA ALA A 238 -5.82 -10.82 -1.77
C ALA A 238 -5.88 -9.30 -1.87
N GLU A 239 -7.08 -8.77 -2.14
CA GLU A 239 -7.33 -7.35 -1.89
C GLU A 239 -7.24 -7.05 -0.39
N LEU A 240 -6.52 -6.00 -0.01
CA LEU A 240 -6.54 -5.50 1.35
C LEU A 240 -7.64 -4.45 1.50
N ARG A 241 -8.52 -4.55 2.50
CA ARG A 241 -9.62 -3.60 2.72
C ARG A 241 -9.62 -3.03 4.13
N LEU A 242 -9.82 -1.73 4.26
CA LEU A 242 -9.78 -1.00 5.53
C LEU A 242 -11.19 -0.52 5.89
N GLY A 243 -11.65 -0.90 7.08
CA GLY A 243 -13.02 -0.69 7.55
C GLY A 243 -13.26 0.57 8.37
N ASN A 244 -12.20 1.22 8.86
CA ASN A 244 -12.29 2.42 9.69
C ASN A 244 -11.04 3.31 9.57
N ALA A 245 -11.17 4.61 9.87
CA ALA A 245 -10.08 5.58 10.01
C ALA A 245 -8.92 5.10 10.88
N GLY A 246 -9.22 4.34 11.94
CA GLY A 246 -8.22 3.77 12.84
C GLY A 246 -7.72 2.37 12.45
N SER A 247 -8.18 1.80 11.34
CA SER A 247 -7.70 0.50 10.85
C SER A 247 -6.35 0.67 10.16
N VAL A 248 -5.38 -0.16 10.52
CA VAL A 248 -4.03 -0.12 9.96
C VAL A 248 -3.62 -1.51 9.49
N PHE A 249 -3.11 -1.62 8.26
CA PHE A 249 -2.31 -2.78 7.87
C PHE A 249 -0.85 -2.49 8.16
N LYS A 250 -0.24 -3.31 9.02
CA LYS A 250 1.19 -3.22 9.33
C LYS A 250 1.93 -4.32 8.58
N LEU A 251 2.83 -3.93 7.69
CA LEU A 251 3.56 -4.83 6.79
C LEU A 251 4.94 -5.13 7.38
N ALA A 252 5.20 -6.39 7.68
CA ALA A 252 6.51 -6.87 8.12
C ALA A 252 7.55 -6.79 6.99
N ASP A 253 8.83 -6.92 7.35
CA ASP A 253 9.93 -6.97 6.37
C ASP A 253 9.75 -8.12 5.37
N GLY A 254 9.91 -7.84 4.08
CA GLY A 254 9.72 -8.78 2.99
C GLY A 254 8.26 -9.03 2.58
N THR A 255 7.29 -8.30 3.15
CA THR A 255 5.87 -8.49 2.79
C THR A 255 5.60 -8.08 1.34
N VAL A 256 4.86 -8.90 0.60
CA VAL A 256 4.47 -8.64 -0.80
C VAL A 256 2.96 -8.63 -0.92
N ILE A 257 2.38 -7.55 -1.44
CA ILE A 257 0.96 -7.40 -1.72
C ILE A 257 0.76 -7.28 -3.23
N ASN A 258 0.24 -8.33 -3.84
CA ASN A 258 -0.10 -8.36 -5.27
C ASN A 258 -1.54 -7.98 -5.56
N GLY A 259 -2.40 -8.05 -4.55
CA GLY A 259 -3.78 -7.57 -4.66
C GLY A 259 -3.87 -6.05 -4.58
N LYS A 260 -5.06 -5.54 -4.92
CA LYS A 260 -5.41 -4.12 -4.74
C LYS A 260 -5.43 -3.76 -3.25
N VAL A 261 -5.26 -2.48 -2.94
CA VAL A 261 -5.37 -1.98 -1.56
C VAL A 261 -6.46 -0.92 -1.48
N ASN A 262 -7.45 -1.17 -0.63
CA ASN A 262 -8.56 -0.29 -0.27
C ASN A 262 -9.35 0.26 -1.46
N GLN A 263 -9.71 -0.62 -2.39
CA GLN A 263 -10.50 -0.30 -3.59
C GLN A 263 -11.98 -0.67 -3.43
N THR A 264 -12.27 -1.69 -2.62
CA THR A 264 -13.62 -2.20 -2.36
C THR A 264 -13.97 -2.05 -0.88
N ALA A 265 -15.25 -1.76 -0.61
CA ALA A 265 -15.79 -1.73 0.74
C ALA A 265 -15.69 -3.12 1.42
N LEU A 266 -15.73 -3.11 2.75
CA LEU A 266 -15.86 -4.34 3.54
C LEU A 266 -17.16 -5.07 3.21
N ILE A 267 -17.19 -6.39 3.41
CA ILE A 267 -18.43 -7.15 3.38
C ILE A 267 -19.41 -6.58 4.41
N GLY A 268 -20.55 -6.06 3.93
CA GLY A 268 -21.60 -5.47 4.78
C GLY A 268 -21.24 -4.11 5.39
N GLY A 269 -20.10 -3.52 4.99
CA GLY A 269 -19.64 -2.20 5.46
C GLY A 269 -19.62 -1.16 4.34
N ALA A 270 -19.37 0.09 4.73
CA ALA A 270 -19.01 1.13 3.77
C ALA A 270 -17.51 1.05 3.47
N LEU A 271 -17.10 1.61 2.33
CA LEU A 271 -15.70 1.91 2.11
C LEU A 271 -15.30 2.95 3.18
N ALA A 272 -14.21 2.70 3.89
CA ALA A 272 -13.65 3.64 4.86
C ALA A 272 -12.17 3.89 4.52
N GLY A 273 -11.63 5.00 5.01
CA GLY A 273 -10.19 5.23 4.93
C GLY A 273 -9.51 4.56 6.11
N GLY A 274 -8.37 3.91 5.92
CA GLY A 274 -7.44 3.49 6.98
C GLY A 274 -6.01 3.81 6.57
N ALA A 275 -5.00 3.22 7.22
CA ALA A 275 -3.59 3.48 6.88
C ALA A 275 -2.78 2.21 6.61
N ILE A 276 -1.64 2.37 5.95
CA ILE A 276 -0.59 1.35 5.84
C ILE A 276 0.61 1.81 6.66
N GLN A 277 1.18 0.91 7.45
CA GLN A 277 2.42 1.13 8.18
C GLN A 277 3.43 0.06 7.81
N LEU A 278 4.70 0.45 7.63
CA LEU A 278 5.78 -0.48 7.35
C LEU A 278 6.65 -0.67 8.61
N ASP A 279 6.91 -1.93 8.97
CA ASP A 279 7.98 -2.31 9.91
C ASP A 279 9.30 -2.62 9.22
N GLY A 280 9.25 -2.97 7.93
CA GLY A 280 10.41 -3.26 7.11
C GLY A 280 10.16 -2.92 5.65
N SER A 281 10.92 -3.52 4.74
CA SER A 281 10.72 -3.39 3.30
C SER A 281 9.46 -4.15 2.88
N ALA A 282 8.69 -3.57 1.97
CA ALA A 282 7.49 -4.20 1.43
C ALA A 282 7.33 -3.87 -0.06
N THR A 283 6.62 -4.74 -0.79
CA THR A 283 6.29 -4.53 -2.20
C THR A 283 4.78 -4.53 -2.38
N ILE A 284 4.23 -3.51 -3.04
CA ILE A 284 2.81 -3.45 -3.42
C ILE A 284 2.72 -3.26 -4.93
N THR A 285 2.13 -4.23 -5.63
CA THR A 285 2.00 -4.19 -7.10
C THR A 285 0.58 -3.90 -7.57
N GLY A 286 -0.43 -4.08 -6.71
CA GLY A 286 -1.80 -3.65 -6.99
C GLY A 286 -1.99 -2.15 -6.83
N ASP A 287 -3.07 -1.62 -7.41
CA ASP A 287 -3.48 -0.22 -7.21
C ASP A 287 -3.80 0.05 -5.73
N ILE A 288 -3.43 1.24 -5.25
CA ILE A 288 -3.63 1.67 -3.88
C ILE A 288 -4.64 2.82 -3.84
N GLY A 289 -5.70 2.64 -3.04
CA GLY A 289 -6.78 3.58 -2.82
C GLY A 289 -7.77 3.68 -3.98
N ASN A 290 -8.89 4.38 -3.74
CA ASN A 290 -9.99 4.56 -4.70
C ASN A 290 -10.00 5.99 -5.26
N GLY A 291 -9.88 6.11 -6.59
CA GLY A 291 -9.86 7.38 -7.31
C GLY A 291 -11.21 8.08 -7.51
N GLY A 292 -12.32 7.56 -6.97
CA GLY A 292 -13.65 8.09 -7.26
C GLY A 292 -14.66 8.17 -6.10
N GLY A 293 -14.27 7.99 -4.83
CA GLY A 293 -15.20 7.98 -3.70
C GLY A 293 -14.68 8.59 -2.40
N ASN A 294 -15.60 8.91 -1.46
CA ASN A 294 -15.32 9.56 -0.16
C ASN A 294 -14.43 8.77 0.81
N ALA A 295 -14.05 7.54 0.47
CA ALA A 295 -13.26 6.69 1.33
C ALA A 295 -12.04 6.20 0.57
N ALA A 296 -10.90 6.76 0.91
CA ALA A 296 -9.63 6.31 0.38
C ALA A 296 -8.59 6.26 1.49
N LEU A 297 -7.43 5.74 1.14
CA LEU A 297 -6.35 5.53 2.08
C LEU A 297 -5.95 6.86 2.76
N GLN A 298 -5.85 6.85 4.09
CA GLN A 298 -5.57 8.01 4.93
C GLN A 298 -4.08 8.38 4.93
N GLY A 299 -3.22 7.40 4.71
CA GLY A 299 -1.78 7.62 4.66
C GLY A 299 -0.97 6.32 4.60
N ILE A 300 0.31 6.49 4.32
CA ILE A 300 1.31 5.44 4.35
C ILE A 300 2.46 5.92 5.23
N THR A 301 2.80 5.19 6.29
CA THR A 301 3.97 5.50 7.12
C THR A 301 5.08 4.52 6.78
N LEU A 302 6.22 5.05 6.30
CA LEU A 302 7.40 4.24 6.00
C LEU A 302 8.07 3.75 7.28
N ALA A 303 8.87 2.69 7.17
CA ALA A 303 9.69 2.23 8.28
C ALA A 303 10.70 3.32 8.67
N ASN A 304 11.00 3.46 9.96
CA ASN A 304 11.97 4.43 10.48
C ASN A 304 13.42 3.94 10.31
N ASP A 305 13.81 3.63 9.08
CA ASP A 305 15.09 3.02 8.71
C ASP A 305 15.39 3.28 7.22
N ALA A 306 16.47 4.01 6.95
CA ALA A 306 16.92 4.38 5.60
C ALA A 306 17.17 3.17 4.68
N SER A 307 17.47 1.99 5.22
CA SER A 307 17.71 0.77 4.45
C SER A 307 16.43 0.12 3.93
N LYS A 308 15.27 0.51 4.47
CA LYS A 308 13.99 -0.10 4.14
C LYS A 308 13.33 0.59 2.94
N THR A 309 12.69 -0.23 2.12
CA THR A 309 12.12 0.21 0.86
C THR A 309 10.66 -0.23 0.75
N LEU A 310 9.77 0.73 0.45
CA LEU A 310 8.46 0.46 -0.10
C LEU A 310 8.57 0.44 -1.63
N THR A 311 8.47 -0.73 -2.24
CA THR A 311 8.46 -0.86 -3.71
C THR A 311 7.01 -0.82 -4.20
N LEU A 312 6.71 0.09 -5.11
CA LEU A 312 5.39 0.30 -5.69
C LEU A 312 5.44 0.02 -7.19
N GLY A 313 4.77 -1.05 -7.60
CA GLY A 313 4.66 -1.47 -9.01
C GLY A 313 3.31 -1.17 -9.66
N GLY A 314 2.30 -0.78 -8.87
CA GLY A 314 0.94 -0.48 -9.34
C GLY A 314 0.84 0.77 -10.21
N ALA A 315 -0.28 0.92 -10.92
CA ALA A 315 -0.51 2.06 -11.80
C ALA A 315 -0.91 3.32 -11.02
N ASN A 316 -1.67 3.18 -9.94
CA ASN A 316 -2.18 4.34 -9.21
C ASN A 316 -1.99 4.21 -7.69
N ILE A 317 -1.52 5.30 -7.06
CA ILE A 317 -1.40 5.47 -5.61
C ILE A 317 -2.25 6.70 -5.24
N ILE A 318 -3.52 6.47 -4.94
CA ILE A 318 -4.52 7.52 -4.79
C ILE A 318 -4.95 7.66 -3.33
N GLY A 319 -4.74 8.85 -2.76
CA GLY A 319 -5.25 9.24 -1.45
C GLY A 319 -6.64 9.86 -1.52
N ALA A 320 -7.32 9.97 -0.37
CA ALA A 320 -8.63 10.61 -0.28
C ALA A 320 -8.46 12.09 0.05
N ASN A 321 -8.75 12.95 -0.93
CA ASN A 321 -8.72 14.40 -0.82
C ASN A 321 -7.32 14.98 -0.51
N ALA A 322 -7.16 16.29 -0.69
CA ALA A 322 -5.94 17.02 -0.34
C ALA A 322 -5.58 16.87 1.15
N GLY A 323 -4.29 16.75 1.46
CA GLY A 323 -3.77 16.69 2.84
C GLY A 323 -3.54 15.30 3.43
N ARG A 324 -3.53 14.24 2.61
CA ARG A 324 -3.07 12.89 3.02
C ARG A 324 -1.59 12.73 2.74
N MET A 325 -0.90 11.98 3.59
CA MET A 325 0.57 11.94 3.58
C MET A 325 1.12 10.54 3.37
N ILE A 326 2.19 10.44 2.58
CA ILE A 326 3.20 9.41 2.74
C ILE A 326 4.29 9.99 3.64
N ASP A 327 4.47 9.39 4.81
CA ASP A 327 5.31 9.90 5.88
C ASP A 327 6.69 9.25 5.87
N PHE A 328 7.71 10.05 5.55
CA PHE A 328 9.11 9.71 5.74
C PHE A 328 9.51 10.04 7.18
N GLN A 329 9.70 8.97 7.94
CA GLN A 329 10.08 9.03 9.34
C GLN A 329 11.50 9.60 9.54
N ALA A 330 11.89 9.81 10.79
CA ALA A 330 13.09 10.56 11.15
C ALA A 330 14.40 10.02 10.56
N ASN A 331 14.54 8.70 10.42
CA ASN A 331 15.70 8.04 9.83
C ASN A 331 15.56 7.86 8.30
N GLY A 332 14.49 8.38 7.70
CA GLY A 332 14.16 8.20 6.30
C GLY A 332 13.72 6.78 5.95
N GLY A 333 13.58 6.56 4.64
CA GLY A 333 13.20 5.32 3.98
C GLY A 333 13.16 5.57 2.47
N THR A 334 12.98 4.52 1.67
CA THR A 334 12.92 4.66 0.20
C THR A 334 11.52 4.29 -0.31
N ILE A 335 10.95 5.13 -1.17
CA ILE A 335 9.86 4.74 -2.07
C ILE A 335 10.47 4.42 -3.41
N LYS A 336 10.33 3.19 -3.89
CA LYS A 336 10.84 2.77 -5.20
C LYS A 336 9.68 2.55 -6.17
N LEU A 337 9.68 3.23 -7.30
CA LEU A 337 8.62 3.20 -8.30
C LEU A 337 9.07 2.37 -9.51
N THR A 338 8.43 1.22 -9.74
CA THR A 338 8.90 0.22 -10.71
C THR A 338 7.88 -0.14 -11.80
N SER A 339 6.80 0.64 -11.98
CA SER A 339 5.81 0.33 -13.02
C SER A 339 6.44 0.42 -14.41
N THR A 340 6.30 -0.64 -15.21
CA THR A 340 6.83 -0.73 -16.58
C THR A 340 5.75 -0.62 -17.66
N GLN A 341 4.47 -0.54 -17.25
CA GLN A 341 3.32 -0.65 -18.17
C GLN A 341 2.41 0.56 -18.13
N ASN A 342 2.32 1.25 -16.99
CA ASN A 342 1.33 2.31 -16.79
C ASN A 342 2.00 3.60 -16.31
N ASN A 343 1.36 4.72 -16.58
CA ASN A 343 1.65 5.97 -15.89
C ASN A 343 1.41 5.78 -14.38
N ILE A 344 2.15 6.51 -13.57
CA ILE A 344 2.04 6.47 -12.11
C ILE A 344 1.48 7.80 -11.62
N LEU A 345 0.38 7.73 -10.89
CA LEU A 345 -0.16 8.87 -10.14
C LEU A 345 0.08 8.66 -8.64
N VAL A 346 0.73 9.62 -7.99
CA VAL A 346 0.84 9.75 -6.54
C VAL A 346 0.02 10.95 -6.10
N ASP A 347 -1.16 10.68 -5.55
CA ASP A 347 -2.09 11.69 -5.02
C ASP A 347 -1.99 11.78 -3.49
N PHE A 348 -0.77 12.04 -3.01
CA PHE A 348 -0.41 12.24 -1.61
C PHE A 348 0.64 13.34 -1.48
N ASP A 349 0.63 14.04 -0.35
CA ASP A 349 1.78 14.81 0.11
C ASP A 349 2.91 13.85 0.54
N LEU A 350 4.15 14.20 0.24
CA LEU A 350 5.34 13.51 0.74
C LEU A 350 5.86 14.28 1.94
N ALA A 351 5.47 13.84 3.14
CA ALA A 351 5.84 14.49 4.40
C ALA A 351 7.23 14.05 4.84
N ILE A 352 8.08 15.03 5.19
CA ILE A 352 9.47 14.81 5.58
C ILE A 352 9.65 15.24 7.03
N THR A 353 9.83 14.28 7.93
CA THR A 353 10.00 14.54 9.37
C THR A 353 11.34 15.22 9.68
N THR A 354 12.43 14.70 9.10
CA THR A 354 13.80 15.23 9.31
C THR A 354 14.35 15.78 8.00
N ASP A 355 14.90 17.00 8.02
CA ASP A 355 15.44 17.64 6.82
C ASP A 355 16.51 16.76 6.15
N LYS A 356 16.48 16.69 4.81
CA LYS A 356 17.38 15.89 3.96
C LYS A 356 17.31 14.39 4.20
N THR A 357 16.15 13.87 4.60
CA THR A 357 15.91 12.43 4.74
C THR A 357 14.91 11.92 3.72
N GLY A 358 14.92 10.61 3.50
CA GLY A 358 14.02 9.95 2.56
C GLY A 358 14.52 9.99 1.11
N VAL A 359 14.12 8.98 0.36
CA VAL A 359 14.43 8.83 -1.07
C VAL A 359 13.16 8.48 -1.84
N VAL A 360 12.92 9.17 -2.95
CA VAL A 360 11.99 8.73 -3.99
C VAL A 360 12.83 8.24 -5.17
N ASP A 361 12.78 6.94 -5.46
CA ASP A 361 13.50 6.32 -6.56
C ASP A 361 12.56 5.96 -7.72
N ALA A 362 12.53 6.84 -8.72
CA ALA A 362 11.86 6.64 -10.00
C ALA A 362 12.85 6.37 -11.15
N SER A 363 14.08 5.95 -10.84
CA SER A 363 15.14 5.73 -11.83
C SER A 363 14.81 4.63 -12.85
N SER A 364 13.98 3.65 -12.46
CA SER A 364 13.53 2.57 -13.34
C SER A 364 12.41 2.95 -14.31
N LEU A 365 11.77 4.11 -14.14
CA LEU A 365 10.71 4.55 -15.04
C LEU A 365 11.29 5.00 -16.37
N THR A 366 10.67 4.55 -17.46
CA THR A 366 11.13 4.83 -18.83
C THR A 366 10.29 5.91 -19.51
N ASN A 367 10.70 6.35 -20.70
CA ASN A 367 9.98 7.32 -21.52
C ASN A 367 8.54 6.91 -21.91
N ALA A 368 8.18 5.63 -21.75
CA ALA A 368 6.81 5.16 -21.94
C ALA A 368 5.87 5.50 -20.76
N GLN A 369 6.42 5.93 -19.63
CA GLN A 369 5.66 6.29 -18.43
C GLN A 369 5.80 7.78 -18.12
N THR A 370 4.74 8.33 -17.52
CA THR A 370 4.77 9.60 -16.81
C THR A 370 4.52 9.33 -15.32
N LEU A 371 5.39 9.87 -14.48
CA LEU A 371 5.16 9.98 -13.04
C LEU A 371 4.51 11.33 -12.75
N THR A 372 3.38 11.34 -12.04
CA THR A 372 2.75 12.57 -11.55
C THR A 372 2.68 12.52 -10.04
N ILE A 373 3.26 13.53 -9.38
CA ILE A 373 3.08 13.78 -7.95
C ILE A 373 2.24 15.05 -7.82
N LYS A 374 1.06 14.91 -7.23
CA LYS A 374 0.14 16.04 -7.05
C LYS A 374 0.39 16.80 -5.76
N GLY A 375 0.65 16.10 -4.66
CA GLY A 375 0.83 16.73 -3.35
C GLY A 375 2.13 17.50 -3.20
N ASN A 376 2.27 18.14 -2.04
CA ASN A 376 3.51 18.80 -1.61
C ASN A 376 4.63 17.79 -1.41
N ILE A 377 5.88 18.23 -1.58
CA ILE A 377 7.06 17.45 -1.18
C ILE A 377 7.81 18.27 -0.14
N GLY A 378 7.83 17.80 1.11
CA GLY A 378 8.49 18.52 2.19
C GLY A 378 7.83 19.86 2.55
N ILE A 379 8.61 20.77 3.16
CA ILE A 379 8.14 22.08 3.64
C ILE A 379 9.14 23.17 3.25
N ILE A 380 8.65 24.27 2.67
CA ILE A 380 9.42 25.49 2.40
C ILE A 380 9.02 26.53 3.46
N ALA A 381 9.92 26.81 4.41
CA ALA A 381 9.70 27.73 5.52
C ALA A 381 11.04 28.23 6.09
N ALA A 382 11.02 29.00 7.18
CA ALA A 382 12.26 29.41 7.87
C ALA A 382 13.18 28.23 8.21
N ASN A 383 12.59 27.07 8.52
CA ASN A 383 13.27 25.79 8.68
C ASN A 383 12.76 24.81 7.64
N ASN A 384 13.37 24.80 6.46
CA ASN A 384 13.00 23.89 5.39
C ASN A 384 13.07 22.42 5.84
N LYS A 385 12.16 21.60 5.31
CA LYS A 385 12.19 20.14 5.39
C LYS A 385 12.24 19.61 3.97
N THR A 386 13.43 19.32 3.49
CA THR A 386 13.68 18.85 2.13
C THR A 386 13.73 17.33 2.07
N LEU A 387 13.13 16.74 1.02
CA LEU A 387 13.35 15.33 0.69
C LEU A 387 14.84 15.12 0.40
N GLY A 388 15.44 14.09 0.99
CA GLY A 388 16.88 13.80 0.85
C GLY A 388 17.32 13.66 -0.61
N GLN A 389 16.63 12.80 -1.36
CA GLN A 389 16.92 12.59 -2.78
C GLN A 389 15.67 12.21 -3.59
N PHE A 390 15.58 12.71 -4.82
CA PHE A 390 14.61 12.28 -5.82
C PHE A 390 15.35 11.82 -7.08
N ASN A 391 15.28 10.53 -7.40
CA ASN A 391 15.90 9.95 -8.59
C ASN A 391 14.90 9.80 -9.73
N ILE A 392 15.26 10.29 -10.92
CA ILE A 392 14.43 10.25 -12.12
C ILE A 392 15.16 9.49 -13.22
N GLY A 393 14.47 8.52 -13.82
CA GLY A 393 14.93 7.75 -14.97
C GLY A 393 14.79 8.54 -16.29
N SER A 394 14.49 7.84 -17.39
CA SER A 394 14.23 8.50 -18.69
C SER A 394 12.78 8.99 -18.86
N SER A 395 11.94 8.78 -17.85
CA SER A 395 10.53 9.21 -17.83
C SER A 395 10.35 10.73 -17.70
N LYS A 396 9.12 11.18 -17.98
CA LYS A 396 8.65 12.52 -17.59
C LYS A 396 8.09 12.46 -16.17
N THR A 397 8.55 13.35 -15.29
CA THR A 397 7.99 13.55 -13.95
C THR A 397 7.29 14.90 -13.86
N VAL A 398 6.04 14.92 -13.42
CA VAL A 398 5.22 16.12 -13.28
C VAL A 398 4.97 16.39 -11.80
N LEU A 399 5.37 17.58 -11.34
CA LEU A 399 5.15 18.05 -9.97
C LEU A 399 4.04 19.12 -9.99
N ASN A 400 2.80 18.69 -9.78
CA ASN A 400 1.62 19.34 -10.36
C ASN A 400 0.91 20.36 -9.44
N ALA A 401 0.67 20.06 -8.15
CA ALA A 401 -0.27 20.85 -7.35
C ALA A 401 0.23 21.31 -5.95
N GLY A 402 1.43 20.91 -5.51
CA GLY A 402 2.01 21.33 -4.24
C GLY A 402 3.38 22.01 -4.36
N ASP A 403 3.80 22.68 -3.28
CA ASP A 403 5.16 23.18 -3.08
C ASP A 403 6.14 22.01 -2.98
N VAL A 404 7.37 22.21 -3.46
CA VAL A 404 8.37 21.14 -3.57
C VAL A 404 9.70 21.57 -2.97
N ALA A 405 10.13 20.85 -1.93
CA ALA A 405 11.42 20.99 -1.28
C ALA A 405 12.23 19.69 -1.44
N ILE A 406 13.25 19.71 -2.29
CA ILE A 406 14.14 18.58 -2.57
C ILE A 406 15.59 19.01 -2.34
N ASN A 407 16.32 18.23 -1.56
CA ASN A 407 17.74 18.46 -1.33
C ASN A 407 18.53 18.10 -2.58
N GLU A 408 18.41 16.88 -3.09
CA GLU A 408 19.07 16.44 -4.32
C GLU A 408 18.07 15.88 -5.35
N LEU A 409 18.00 16.55 -6.51
CA LEU A 409 17.27 16.06 -7.68
C LEU A 409 18.25 15.39 -8.64
N VAL A 410 18.14 14.08 -8.83
CA VAL A 410 18.99 13.30 -9.75
C VAL A 410 18.21 13.03 -11.03
N ILE A 411 18.71 13.48 -12.17
CA ILE A 411 18.09 13.28 -13.48
C ILE A 411 19.01 12.40 -14.33
N GLY A 412 18.62 11.15 -14.51
CA GLY A 412 19.31 10.18 -15.37
C GLY A 412 18.70 10.10 -16.78
N ASN A 413 19.45 9.56 -17.73
CA ASN A 413 18.95 9.08 -19.03
C ASN A 413 18.03 10.06 -19.81
N ASN A 414 18.35 11.36 -19.81
CA ASN A 414 17.54 12.41 -20.43
C ASN A 414 16.09 12.52 -19.91
N GLY A 415 15.83 12.12 -18.65
CA GLY A 415 14.57 12.37 -17.98
C GLY A 415 14.19 13.86 -17.96
N SER A 416 12.90 14.12 -17.73
CA SER A 416 12.40 15.49 -17.64
C SER A 416 11.56 15.71 -16.38
N VAL A 417 11.63 16.93 -15.83
CA VAL A 417 10.84 17.35 -14.68
C VAL A 417 10.02 18.58 -15.05
N GLN A 418 8.71 18.49 -14.88
CA GLN A 418 7.78 19.58 -15.13
C GLN A 418 7.36 20.24 -13.82
N PHE A 419 7.53 21.56 -13.77
CA PHE A 419 7.08 22.46 -12.71
C PHE A 419 5.84 23.21 -13.18
N ALA A 420 4.78 23.20 -12.37
CA ALA A 420 3.43 23.43 -12.83
C ALA A 420 2.70 24.64 -12.21
N HIS A 421 3.26 25.38 -11.24
CA HIS A 421 2.85 26.73 -10.79
C HIS A 421 3.23 27.04 -9.31
N ASN A 422 3.89 26.12 -8.60
CA ASN A 422 4.14 26.25 -7.16
C ASN A 422 5.51 26.85 -6.85
N THR A 423 5.88 26.81 -5.56
CA THR A 423 7.22 27.16 -5.10
C THR A 423 8.11 25.92 -5.13
N TYR A 424 9.27 26.03 -5.76
CA TYR A 424 10.24 24.94 -5.88
C TYR A 424 11.57 25.33 -5.23
N LEU A 425 11.99 24.53 -4.25
CA LEU A 425 13.31 24.54 -3.65
C LEU A 425 14.05 23.26 -4.05
N ILE A 426 15.00 23.38 -4.98
CA ILE A 426 15.90 22.27 -5.36
C ILE A 426 17.32 22.66 -4.98
N THR A 427 17.86 22.13 -3.88
CA THR A 427 19.15 22.65 -3.38
C THR A 427 20.34 22.21 -4.24
N LYS A 428 20.22 21.07 -4.92
CA LYS A 428 21.23 20.50 -5.80
C LYS A 428 20.56 19.69 -6.90
N THR A 429 21.11 19.79 -8.12
CA THR A 429 20.80 18.88 -9.23
C THR A 429 22.02 18.04 -9.58
N THR A 430 21.82 16.73 -9.79
CA THR A 430 22.85 15.81 -10.26
C THR A 430 22.41 15.21 -11.59
N ASN A 431 23.19 15.47 -12.64
CA ASN A 431 22.96 14.98 -14.00
C ASN A 431 24.31 14.81 -14.71
N ALA A 432 24.34 14.02 -15.78
CA ALA A 432 25.45 14.06 -16.73
C ALA A 432 25.37 15.36 -17.55
N ALA A 433 26.52 15.92 -17.93
CA ALA A 433 26.58 17.14 -18.73
C ALA A 433 25.77 17.01 -20.04
N GLY A 434 24.92 17.99 -20.31
CA GLY A 434 24.07 18.00 -21.50
C GLY A 434 22.93 16.99 -21.47
N GLN A 435 22.64 16.39 -20.32
CA GLN A 435 21.47 15.53 -20.10
C GLN A 435 20.46 16.18 -19.14
N GLY A 436 19.23 15.70 -19.22
CA GLY A 436 18.14 16.12 -18.35
C GLY A 436 17.48 17.42 -18.80
N LYS A 437 16.18 17.53 -18.55
CA LYS A 437 15.37 18.69 -18.93
C LYS A 437 14.48 19.16 -17.78
N ILE A 438 14.40 20.47 -17.57
CA ILE A 438 13.39 21.09 -16.71
C ILE A 438 12.38 21.82 -17.60
N ILE A 439 11.10 21.69 -17.26
CA ILE A 439 9.99 22.26 -18.00
C ILE A 439 9.16 23.13 -17.05
N PHE A 440 9.08 24.42 -17.34
CA PHE A 440 8.13 25.31 -16.69
C PHE A 440 6.84 25.35 -17.51
N ASN A 441 5.76 24.81 -16.96
CA ASN A 441 4.45 24.74 -17.62
C ASN A 441 3.33 24.98 -16.60
N PRO A 442 3.05 26.25 -16.23
CA PRO A 442 2.09 26.56 -15.20
C PRO A 442 0.63 26.25 -15.59
N ILE A 443 -0.14 25.66 -14.67
CA ILE A 443 -1.52 25.18 -14.89
C ILE A 443 -2.56 26.18 -14.35
N VAL A 444 -2.24 26.93 -13.29
CA VAL A 444 -3.13 27.92 -12.65
C VAL A 444 -2.32 29.14 -12.24
N ASN A 445 -2.68 30.33 -12.72
CA ASN A 445 -1.92 31.58 -12.63
C ASN A 445 -0.53 31.50 -13.28
N ASN A 446 -0.15 32.54 -14.02
CA ASN A 446 0.97 32.52 -14.96
C ASN A 446 2.38 32.51 -14.32
N ASN A 447 2.54 32.09 -13.06
CA ASN A 447 3.78 32.25 -12.30
C ASN A 447 4.29 30.92 -11.73
N THR A 448 5.61 30.72 -11.74
CA THR A 448 6.31 29.69 -10.97
C THR A 448 7.40 30.35 -10.15
N THR A 449 7.57 29.94 -8.90
CA THR A 449 8.57 30.54 -8.00
C THR A 449 9.68 29.54 -7.72
N LEU A 450 10.93 29.96 -7.94
CA LEU A 450 12.09 29.26 -7.42
C LEU A 450 12.47 29.88 -6.08
N ALA A 451 12.42 29.08 -5.01
CA ALA A 451 12.81 29.52 -3.69
C ALA A 451 14.30 29.88 -3.62
N ALA A 452 14.67 30.65 -2.60
CA ALA A 452 16.05 31.05 -2.37
C ALA A 452 16.97 29.84 -2.24
N GLY A 453 18.11 29.88 -2.93
CA GLY A 453 19.11 28.80 -2.96
C GLY A 453 18.79 27.63 -3.90
N THR A 454 17.80 27.76 -4.80
CA THR A 454 17.53 26.74 -5.82
C THR A 454 18.65 26.66 -6.87
N ASN A 455 19.10 25.44 -7.19
CA ASN A 455 20.13 25.14 -8.18
C ASN A 455 19.62 24.10 -9.18
N LEU A 456 19.36 24.54 -10.41
CA LEU A 456 18.96 23.68 -11.53
C LEU A 456 20.15 23.45 -12.45
N GLY A 457 20.66 22.22 -12.49
CA GLY A 457 21.94 21.89 -13.12
C GLY A 457 23.15 22.41 -12.33
N SER A 458 24.34 22.33 -12.94
CA SER A 458 25.58 22.86 -12.37
C SER A 458 26.52 23.39 -13.44
N ALA A 459 27.50 24.22 -13.06
CA ALA A 459 28.50 24.73 -14.01
C ALA A 459 29.30 23.62 -14.71
N THR A 460 29.60 22.53 -14.00
CA THR A 460 30.34 21.38 -14.56
C THR A 460 29.45 20.45 -15.38
N ASN A 461 28.18 20.33 -15.00
CA ASN A 461 27.20 19.48 -15.67
C ASN A 461 25.92 20.29 -15.90
N PRO A 462 25.89 21.17 -16.91
CA PRO A 462 24.68 21.90 -17.25
C PRO A 462 23.60 20.90 -17.75
N LEU A 463 22.34 21.21 -17.48
CA LEU A 463 21.20 20.49 -18.05
C LEU A 463 21.20 20.61 -19.58
N ALA A 464 20.59 19.65 -20.27
CA ALA A 464 20.41 19.76 -21.72
C ALA A 464 19.58 21.00 -22.08
N GLU A 465 18.47 21.18 -21.36
CA GLU A 465 17.50 22.22 -21.64
C GLU A 465 16.71 22.63 -20.39
N ILE A 466 16.47 23.93 -20.26
CA ILE A 466 15.37 24.48 -19.45
C ILE A 466 14.36 25.08 -20.43
N ASN A 467 13.13 24.60 -20.40
CA ASN A 467 12.11 24.98 -21.36
C ASN A 467 10.92 25.64 -20.68
N PHE A 468 10.43 26.72 -21.30
CA PHE A 468 9.19 27.39 -20.93
C PHE A 468 8.11 26.99 -21.93
N GLU A 469 7.25 26.05 -21.54
CA GLU A 469 6.09 25.67 -22.36
C GLU A 469 5.02 26.76 -22.31
N ALA A 470 4.22 26.85 -23.37
CA ALA A 470 3.10 27.78 -23.42
C ALA A 470 2.01 27.31 -22.45
N PRO A 471 1.65 28.10 -21.41
CA PRO A 471 0.56 27.74 -20.53
C PRO A 471 -0.78 27.95 -21.26
N ALA A 472 -1.85 27.38 -20.71
CA ALA A 472 -3.19 27.53 -21.29
C ALA A 472 -3.76 28.97 -21.21
N GLY A 473 -3.07 29.92 -20.54
CA GLY A 473 -3.62 31.24 -20.17
C GLY A 473 -2.69 32.46 -20.24
N GLY A 474 -1.52 32.42 -20.90
CA GLY A 474 -0.68 33.61 -21.08
C GLY A 474 0.83 33.36 -21.15
N ALA A 475 1.66 34.34 -20.77
CA ALA A 475 3.11 34.18 -20.71
C ALA A 475 3.56 33.69 -19.31
N THR A 476 4.41 32.67 -19.25
CA THR A 476 4.97 32.14 -17.99
C THR A 476 5.98 33.12 -17.36
N THR A 477 5.76 33.54 -16.11
CA THR A 477 6.73 34.29 -15.30
C THR A 477 7.44 33.36 -14.33
N LEU A 478 8.76 33.40 -14.34
CA LEU A 478 9.61 32.73 -13.36
C LEU A 478 10.09 33.75 -12.33
N ASN A 479 9.54 33.66 -11.12
CA ASN A 479 10.00 34.44 -9.99
C ASN A 479 11.27 33.78 -9.43
N VAL A 480 12.37 34.51 -9.46
CA VAL A 480 13.68 34.00 -9.09
C VAL A 480 14.04 34.50 -7.69
N GLY A 481 14.02 33.58 -6.73
CA GLY A 481 14.46 33.85 -5.36
C GLY A 481 15.94 34.18 -5.26
N LYS A 482 16.38 34.65 -4.09
CA LYS A 482 17.79 35.00 -3.83
C LYS A 482 18.72 33.80 -4.02
N GLY A 483 19.81 33.99 -4.75
CA GLY A 483 20.87 32.98 -4.86
C GLY A 483 20.49 31.78 -5.72
N VAL A 484 19.57 31.98 -6.68
CA VAL A 484 19.14 30.92 -7.60
C VAL A 484 20.10 30.83 -8.77
N ASN A 485 20.46 29.60 -9.13
CA ASN A 485 21.34 29.32 -10.27
C ASN A 485 20.68 28.37 -11.26
N LEU A 486 20.64 28.80 -12.52
CA LEU A 486 20.14 28.04 -13.66
C LEU A 486 21.31 27.71 -14.59
N TYR A 487 21.65 26.44 -14.72
CA TYR A 487 22.70 25.97 -15.60
C TYR A 487 22.14 24.98 -16.64
N ALA A 488 22.02 25.44 -17.87
CA ALA A 488 21.63 24.61 -19.00
C ALA A 488 22.44 24.96 -20.25
N THR A 489 22.52 24.06 -21.22
CA THR A 489 23.08 24.38 -22.53
C THR A 489 22.17 25.36 -23.26
N ASN A 490 20.85 25.10 -23.21
CA ASN A 490 19.83 25.92 -23.85
C ASN A 490 18.71 26.25 -22.86
N ILE A 491 18.24 27.50 -22.94
CA ILE A 491 17.06 27.97 -22.23
C ILE A 491 16.09 28.49 -23.28
N THR A 492 14.96 27.82 -23.43
CA THR A 492 14.10 27.90 -24.63
C THR A 492 12.64 28.15 -24.28
N THR A 493 11.84 28.52 -25.28
CA THR A 493 10.41 28.75 -25.15
C THR A 493 9.66 28.01 -26.26
N ALA A 494 8.51 27.42 -25.93
CA ALA A 494 7.71 26.67 -26.91
C ALA A 494 7.07 27.56 -27.99
N THR A 495 6.80 28.84 -27.65
CA THR A 495 6.29 29.85 -28.59
C THR A 495 6.96 31.21 -28.32
N PRO A 496 7.00 32.13 -29.31
CA PRO A 496 7.56 33.47 -29.12
C PRO A 496 6.82 34.23 -28.00
N ASN A 497 7.55 35.07 -27.26
CA ASN A 497 7.01 35.94 -26.20
C ASN A 497 6.40 35.18 -25.01
N VAL A 498 6.78 33.92 -24.82
CA VAL A 498 6.51 33.16 -23.60
C VAL A 498 7.78 33.14 -22.74
N GLY A 499 7.66 33.32 -21.43
CA GLY A 499 8.80 33.32 -20.51
C GLY A 499 9.25 34.73 -20.13
N THR A 500 9.02 35.09 -18.87
CA THR A 500 9.55 36.27 -18.20
C THR A 500 10.44 35.83 -17.03
N PHE A 501 11.58 36.47 -16.85
CA PHE A 501 12.41 36.31 -15.64
C PHE A 501 12.19 37.52 -14.72
N SER A 502 11.74 37.29 -13.48
CA SER A 502 11.59 38.34 -12.47
C SER A 502 12.57 38.09 -11.31
N PHE A 503 13.62 38.92 -11.23
CA PHE A 503 14.65 38.91 -10.19
C PHE A 503 14.38 40.02 -9.17
N THR A 504 13.27 39.93 -8.46
CA THR A 504 12.80 40.99 -7.53
C THR A 504 13.07 40.65 -6.07
N ALA A 505 13.62 39.47 -5.77
CA ALA A 505 13.94 39.02 -4.41
C ALA A 505 15.32 39.47 -3.89
N GLY A 506 16.11 40.17 -4.72
CA GLY A 506 17.47 40.62 -4.41
C GLY A 506 18.55 39.53 -4.47
N GLY A 507 19.80 39.93 -4.22
CA GLY A 507 20.98 39.04 -4.24
C GLY A 507 21.44 38.62 -5.64
N THR A 508 22.45 37.75 -5.70
CA THR A 508 23.10 37.36 -6.97
C THR A 508 22.55 36.05 -7.51
N ASN A 509 22.18 36.04 -8.79
CA ASN A 509 21.58 34.92 -9.49
C ASN A 509 22.32 34.67 -10.80
N ILE A 510 22.43 33.40 -11.21
CA ILE A 510 23.14 33.00 -12.43
C ILE A 510 22.17 32.36 -13.41
N VAL A 511 22.26 32.77 -14.67
CA VAL A 511 21.59 32.12 -15.80
C VAL A 511 22.66 31.76 -16.84
N SER A 512 22.97 30.49 -16.94
CA SER A 512 23.98 29.96 -17.86
C SER A 512 23.33 29.15 -18.97
N GLY A 513 23.80 29.38 -20.20
CA GLY A 513 23.25 28.80 -21.43
C GLY A 513 22.89 29.86 -22.46
N THR A 514 22.44 29.41 -23.64
CA THR A 514 21.84 30.31 -24.64
C THR A 514 20.36 30.52 -24.32
N VAL A 515 19.96 31.75 -24.01
CA VAL A 515 18.57 32.15 -23.71
C VAL A 515 17.91 32.73 -24.97
N GLY A 516 16.81 32.13 -25.43
CA GLY A 516 15.96 32.71 -26.49
C GLY A 516 16.53 32.72 -27.91
N GLY A 517 17.52 31.85 -28.20
CA GLY A 517 18.25 31.86 -29.48
C GLY A 517 18.12 30.59 -30.35
N GLN A 518 17.62 29.48 -29.81
CA GLN A 518 17.43 28.22 -30.55
C GLN A 518 15.96 28.10 -30.97
N GLN A 519 15.70 27.72 -32.23
CA GLN A 519 14.37 27.62 -32.87
C GLN A 519 13.68 28.95 -33.23
N GLY A 520 14.33 30.10 -33.06
CA GLY A 520 13.80 31.42 -33.47
C GLY A 520 12.76 32.03 -32.52
N ASN A 521 12.40 31.32 -31.45
CA ASN A 521 11.52 31.84 -30.40
C ASN A 521 12.32 32.61 -29.35
N LYS A 522 11.88 33.82 -29.02
CA LYS A 522 12.51 34.72 -28.06
C LYS A 522 11.67 34.83 -26.79
N PHE A 523 12.33 35.09 -25.65
CA PHE A 523 11.68 35.34 -24.36
C PHE A 523 10.93 36.68 -24.35
N ASN A 524 9.99 36.85 -23.42
CA ASN A 524 9.24 38.09 -23.27
C ASN A 524 10.09 39.15 -22.55
N THR A 525 10.02 39.23 -21.22
CA THR A 525 10.68 40.31 -20.45
C THR A 525 11.69 39.78 -19.46
N VAL A 526 12.57 40.66 -19.00
CA VAL A 526 13.40 40.43 -17.82
C VAL A 526 13.34 41.65 -16.91
N GLU A 527 13.12 41.42 -15.63
CA GLU A 527 12.94 42.44 -14.60
C GLU A 527 13.90 42.18 -13.45
N LEU A 528 14.61 43.23 -13.01
CA LEU A 528 15.51 43.21 -11.87
C LEU A 528 15.11 44.33 -10.91
N ASP A 529 14.95 44.01 -9.62
CA ASP A 529 14.67 44.99 -8.56
C ASP A 529 15.36 44.58 -7.24
N ASN A 530 15.27 45.42 -6.21
CA ASN A 530 15.70 45.17 -4.83
C ASN A 530 17.18 44.77 -4.70
N GLY A 531 18.06 45.47 -5.43
CA GLY A 531 19.50 45.24 -5.41
C GLY A 531 19.89 43.86 -5.91
N SER A 532 19.13 43.32 -6.87
CA SER A 532 19.42 42.03 -7.47
C SER A 532 20.60 42.11 -8.42
N THR A 533 21.32 41.01 -8.59
CA THR A 533 22.29 40.84 -9.67
C THR A 533 21.88 39.62 -10.48
N ALA A 534 21.65 39.77 -11.78
CA ALA A 534 21.40 38.65 -12.67
C ALA A 534 22.54 38.54 -13.69
N SER A 535 23.25 37.40 -13.67
CA SER A 535 24.39 37.15 -14.56
C SER A 535 24.00 36.16 -15.66
N PHE A 536 23.77 36.66 -16.87
CA PHE A 536 23.57 35.86 -18.06
C PHE A 536 24.92 35.51 -18.68
N LEU A 537 25.39 34.27 -18.51
CA LEU A 537 26.75 33.88 -18.91
C LEU A 537 26.89 33.61 -20.42
N GLY A 538 25.79 33.27 -21.10
CA GLY A 538 25.75 33.04 -22.55
C GLY A 538 25.04 34.15 -23.32
N ASN A 539 24.67 33.86 -24.57
CA ASN A 539 23.83 34.76 -25.36
C ASN A 539 22.41 34.80 -24.81
N ALA A 540 21.80 35.97 -24.77
CA ALA A 540 20.42 36.14 -24.31
C ALA A 540 19.61 37.03 -25.25
N THR A 541 18.43 36.55 -25.64
CA THR A 541 17.55 37.25 -26.58
C THR A 541 16.12 37.34 -26.03
N PHE A 542 15.65 38.57 -25.92
CA PHE A 542 14.33 38.96 -25.44
C PHE A 542 13.61 39.79 -26.53
N ASN A 543 12.29 39.68 -26.58
CA ASN A 543 11.41 40.48 -27.45
C ASN A 543 10.70 41.60 -26.68
N GLY A 544 10.56 41.47 -25.37
CA GLY A 544 9.94 42.48 -24.52
C GLY A 544 10.97 43.46 -23.99
N GLU A 545 10.58 44.16 -22.94
CA GLU A 545 11.40 45.10 -22.19
C GLU A 545 12.32 44.39 -21.19
N THR A 546 13.53 44.94 -21.07
CA THR A 546 14.47 44.71 -19.98
C THR A 546 14.36 45.87 -19.01
N THR A 547 13.94 45.62 -17.77
CA THR A 547 13.78 46.64 -16.73
C THR A 547 14.77 46.39 -15.60
N ILE A 548 15.53 47.42 -15.21
CA ILE A 548 16.46 47.40 -14.07
C ILE A 548 16.11 48.53 -13.11
N GLU A 549 15.75 48.16 -11.89
CA GLU A 549 15.38 49.07 -10.80
C GLU A 549 16.08 48.69 -9.49
N GLY A 550 16.00 49.58 -8.49
CA GLY A 550 16.35 49.25 -7.11
C GLY A 550 17.84 49.03 -6.86
N ASN A 551 18.72 49.72 -7.59
CA ASN A 551 20.18 49.51 -7.63
C ASN A 551 20.58 48.09 -8.06
N SER A 552 19.86 47.53 -9.03
CA SER A 552 20.13 46.18 -9.52
C SER A 552 21.19 46.16 -10.62
N THR A 553 21.72 44.98 -10.94
CA THR A 553 22.81 44.81 -11.91
C THR A 553 22.52 43.65 -12.86
N LEU A 554 22.46 43.94 -14.15
CA LEU A 554 22.45 42.93 -15.21
C LEU A 554 23.87 42.72 -15.74
N GLN A 555 24.41 41.51 -15.60
CA GLN A 555 25.71 41.13 -16.15
C GLN A 555 25.53 40.23 -17.38
N ILE A 556 26.28 40.52 -18.44
CA ILE A 556 26.13 39.87 -19.74
C ILE A 556 27.50 39.31 -20.15
N GLY A 557 27.58 37.99 -20.33
CA GLY A 557 28.78 37.28 -20.79
C GLY A 557 28.86 37.07 -22.30
N GLY A 558 27.74 37.20 -23.02
CA GLY A 558 27.66 37.01 -24.49
C GLY A 558 26.92 38.14 -25.20
N ASN A 559 26.29 37.84 -26.34
CA ASN A 559 25.41 38.80 -27.02
C ASN A 559 24.10 38.94 -26.27
N TYR A 560 23.68 40.17 -26.01
CA TYR A 560 22.38 40.49 -25.42
C TYR A 560 21.53 41.27 -26.42
N THR A 561 20.33 40.77 -26.71
CA THR A 561 19.39 41.41 -27.64
C THR A 561 18.05 41.59 -26.92
N THR A 562 17.54 42.82 -26.91
CA THR A 562 16.22 43.18 -26.36
C THR A 562 15.59 44.27 -27.23
N ASN A 563 14.26 44.39 -27.23
CA ASN A 563 13.57 45.44 -28.01
C ASN A 563 13.56 46.78 -27.29
N LEU A 564 13.56 46.76 -25.95
CA LEU A 564 13.59 47.95 -25.12
C LEU A 564 14.42 47.67 -23.86
N PHE A 565 15.22 48.65 -23.46
CA PHE A 565 16.00 48.62 -22.23
C PHE A 565 15.67 49.86 -21.41
N THR A 566 15.17 49.67 -20.20
CA THR A 566 14.78 50.73 -19.27
C THR A 566 15.53 50.54 -17.95
N SER A 567 16.20 51.60 -17.51
CA SER A 567 16.84 51.67 -16.19
C SER A 567 16.35 52.93 -15.49
N VAL A 568 15.81 52.78 -14.28
CA VAL A 568 15.47 53.91 -13.38
C VAL A 568 16.57 54.17 -12.36
N ASP A 569 17.56 53.28 -12.29
CA ASP A 569 18.80 53.51 -11.56
C ASP A 569 19.73 54.39 -12.43
N ASN A 570 20.19 55.51 -11.85
CA ASN A 570 21.01 56.55 -12.49
C ASN A 570 22.26 56.02 -13.20
#